data_AF-A0A484N2Q6-F1
#
_entry.id   AF-A0A484N2Q6-F1
#
_cell.length_a   1.000
_cell.length_b   1.000
_cell.length_c   1.000
_cell.angle_alpha   90.00
_cell.angle_beta   90.00
_cell.angle_gamma   90.00
#
_symmetry.space_group_name_H-M   'P 1'
#
loop_
_entity.id
_entity.type
_entity.pdbx_description
1 polymer ?
#
loop_
_entity_poly.entity_id
_entity_poly.type
_entity_poly.pdbx_seq_one_letter_code
_entity_poly.pdbx_strand_id
1 'polypeptide(L)'
;MGKEHGDDDQGYGGSYNYYCAALRSSVKKLHFGRWEEKEEAAAEIKRLLAAGDDLWRRQRFMAELGVIPPLVDMAGCELVARRRLAVQALIHLAHASPTNKALMVESRILSKLSQNTDIAGDRKPIQESLQLLLSVSHIASFQSPIIKSSRIIPFIINILYSCNNNNNNNNNNNNNNNFINNNKIINLCLCTLYNLSLVLENLEILVSSGVINVVLRLLSSEESLEKALAILGNMVVTQKGKRALEEHPMVPECFIETATADDGGPKCQELSVYILMVLAHRSPVQRERMAKGGVVPVLVEVALLGSALAGKRALKLLEWFKDENKRNMGTHSGPQIRSGSNKSPFRRMKCDEGKRLMKNFVKQSLYRNMETITHRANGSPRESSMVKALVITSSSKNLPY
;
A
#
# COMPACT_ATOMS: atom_id res chain seq x y z
N MET A 1 67.91 25.93 -12.06
CA MET A 1 67.29 25.71 -13.39
C MET A 1 66.23 24.64 -13.21
N GLY A 2 65.01 24.96 -13.62
CA GLY A 2 63.77 24.33 -13.15
C GLY A 2 63.60 22.87 -13.57
N LYS A 3 62.97 22.10 -12.67
CA LYS A 3 62.40 20.79 -12.95
C LYS A 3 61.17 20.95 -13.84
N GLU A 4 61.17 20.26 -14.97
CA GLU A 4 60.00 20.00 -15.80
C GLU A 4 58.92 19.32 -14.95
N HIS A 5 57.75 19.95 -14.86
CA HIS A 5 56.50 19.27 -14.52
C HIS A 5 55.89 18.81 -15.84
N GLY A 6 55.92 17.50 -16.06
CA GLY A 6 55.21 16.86 -17.15
C GLY A 6 53.70 16.96 -16.94
N ASP A 7 53.02 17.33 -18.01
CA ASP A 7 51.57 17.30 -18.18
C ASP A 7 51.03 15.87 -18.00
N ASP A 8 50.15 15.69 -17.01
CA ASP A 8 49.23 14.55 -16.90
C ASP A 8 47.80 15.11 -16.81
N ASP A 9 47.27 15.66 -17.91
CA ASP A 9 45.86 16.10 -17.99
C ASP A 9 45.14 15.63 -19.28
N GLN A 10 45.54 14.48 -19.82
CA GLN A 10 44.92 13.92 -21.05
C GLN A 10 43.81 12.88 -20.80
N GLY A 11 43.44 12.60 -19.55
CA GLY A 11 42.47 11.55 -19.22
C GLY A 11 40.99 11.97 -19.27
N TYR A 12 40.67 13.24 -18.94
CA TYR A 12 39.27 13.67 -18.72
C TYR A 12 38.59 14.25 -19.97
N GLY A 13 39.32 14.90 -20.88
CA GLY A 13 38.75 15.59 -22.05
C GLY A 13 38.22 14.65 -23.15
N GLY A 14 38.82 13.47 -23.34
CA GLY A 14 38.41 12.50 -24.36
C GLY A 14 37.07 11.82 -24.04
N SER A 15 36.86 11.46 -22.77
CA SER A 15 35.64 10.81 -22.29
C SER A 15 34.42 11.74 -22.39
N TYR A 16 34.59 13.03 -22.06
CA TYR A 16 33.51 14.02 -22.11
C TYR A 16 33.06 14.37 -23.54
N ASN A 17 34.01 14.48 -24.48
CA ASN A 17 33.70 14.74 -25.90
C ASN A 17 33.00 13.56 -26.56
N TYR A 18 33.44 12.33 -26.26
CA TYR A 18 32.76 11.12 -26.71
C TYR A 18 31.33 11.05 -26.17
N TYR A 19 31.13 11.35 -24.89
CA TYR A 19 29.81 11.39 -24.26
C TYR A 19 28.86 12.39 -24.95
N CYS A 20 29.31 13.63 -25.17
CA CYS A 20 28.48 14.65 -25.83
C CYS A 20 28.10 14.28 -27.27
N ALA A 21 29.03 13.66 -28.02
CA ALA A 21 28.78 13.21 -29.37
C ALA A 21 27.80 12.03 -29.42
N ALA A 22 28.00 11.01 -28.57
CA ALA A 22 27.13 9.85 -28.45
C ALA A 22 25.71 10.25 -28.06
N LEU A 23 25.58 11.20 -27.13
CA LEU A 23 24.31 11.74 -26.66
C LEU A 23 23.55 12.47 -27.78
N ARG A 24 24.18 13.42 -28.47
CA ARG A 24 23.54 14.15 -29.59
C ARG A 24 23.11 13.22 -30.71
N SER A 25 23.96 12.25 -31.06
CA SER A 25 23.65 11.22 -32.06
C SER A 25 22.43 10.39 -31.65
N SER A 26 22.40 9.93 -30.40
CA SER A 26 21.31 9.12 -29.87
C SER A 26 19.98 9.88 -29.83
N VAL A 27 19.98 11.14 -29.38
CA VAL A 27 18.78 11.98 -29.39
C VAL A 27 18.26 12.15 -30.83
N LYS A 28 19.13 12.49 -31.77
CA LYS A 28 18.73 12.65 -33.18
C LYS A 28 18.14 11.36 -33.77
N LYS A 29 18.80 10.22 -33.55
CA LYS A 29 18.32 8.90 -33.99
C LYS A 29 16.97 8.54 -33.34
N LEU A 30 16.79 8.82 -32.05
CA LEU A 30 15.53 8.55 -31.35
C LEU A 30 14.34 9.34 -31.92
N HIS A 31 14.54 10.62 -32.24
CA HIS A 31 13.48 11.47 -32.79
C HIS A 31 13.19 11.15 -34.26
N PHE A 32 14.23 11.06 -35.09
CA PHE A 32 14.10 11.09 -36.55
C PHE A 32 14.51 9.79 -37.26
N GLY A 33 15.13 8.87 -36.55
CA GLY A 33 15.64 7.63 -37.14
C GLY A 33 14.56 6.63 -37.48
N ARG A 34 14.94 5.61 -38.26
CA ARG A 34 14.12 4.41 -38.47
C ARG A 34 14.00 3.60 -37.19
N TRP A 35 13.09 2.64 -37.14
CA TRP A 35 12.87 1.86 -35.91
C TRP A 35 14.12 1.16 -35.39
N GLU A 36 14.98 0.67 -36.28
CA GLU A 36 16.27 0.05 -35.93
C GLU A 36 17.21 1.08 -35.28
N GLU A 37 17.29 2.29 -35.84
CA GLU A 37 18.10 3.38 -35.30
C GLU A 37 17.53 3.92 -33.98
N LYS A 38 16.19 3.96 -33.85
CA LYS A 38 15.51 4.33 -32.59
C LYS A 38 15.79 3.32 -31.50
N GLU A 39 15.85 2.04 -31.84
CA GLU A 39 16.16 0.95 -30.91
C GLU A 39 17.61 1.05 -30.41
N GLU A 40 18.56 1.23 -31.33
CA GLU A 40 19.97 1.49 -31.01
C GLU A 40 20.11 2.73 -30.12
N ALA A 41 19.42 3.81 -30.47
CA ALA A 41 19.40 5.05 -29.71
C ALA A 41 18.83 4.84 -28.30
N ALA A 42 17.71 4.15 -28.14
CA ALA A 42 17.12 3.87 -26.84
C ALA A 42 18.04 3.01 -25.96
N ALA A 43 18.73 2.03 -26.56
CA ALA A 43 19.71 1.22 -25.86
C ALA A 43 20.91 2.05 -25.38
N GLU A 44 21.43 2.94 -26.23
CA GLU A 44 22.53 3.83 -25.86
C GLU A 44 22.11 4.84 -24.80
N ILE A 45 20.92 5.45 -24.93
CA ILE A 45 20.34 6.34 -23.92
C ILE A 45 20.23 5.62 -22.58
N LYS A 46 19.71 4.39 -22.54
CA LYS A 46 19.66 3.58 -21.32
C LYS A 46 21.06 3.39 -20.72
N ARG A 47 22.05 3.03 -21.54
CA ARG A 47 23.44 2.84 -21.10
C ARG A 47 24.02 4.12 -20.49
N LEU A 48 23.82 5.25 -21.16
CA LEU A 48 24.26 6.57 -20.69
C LEU A 48 23.60 7.00 -19.38
N LEU A 49 22.35 6.58 -19.15
CA LEU A 49 21.60 6.88 -17.92
C LEU A 49 21.90 5.91 -16.76
N ALA A 50 22.56 4.78 -17.03
CA ALA A 50 22.79 3.71 -16.06
C ALA A 50 24.18 3.75 -15.39
N ALA A 51 25.18 4.36 -16.02
CA ALA A 51 26.57 4.30 -15.54
C ALA A 51 27.36 5.60 -15.76
N GLY A 52 28.30 5.90 -14.86
CA GLY A 52 29.27 7.00 -14.92
C GLY A 52 29.04 8.10 -13.86
N ASP A 53 29.92 9.11 -13.85
CA ASP A 53 29.82 10.25 -12.93
C ASP A 53 28.67 11.20 -13.30
N ASP A 54 28.19 12.05 -12.38
CA ASP A 54 27.15 13.06 -12.62
C ASP A 54 25.80 12.55 -13.18
N LEU A 55 25.33 11.36 -12.76
CA LEU A 55 24.07 10.74 -13.22
C LEU A 55 22.86 11.69 -13.22
N TRP A 56 22.69 12.47 -12.15
CA TRP A 56 21.59 13.41 -12.01
C TRP A 56 21.59 14.49 -13.10
N ARG A 57 22.75 15.10 -13.37
CA ARG A 57 22.90 16.14 -14.41
C ARG A 57 22.59 15.57 -15.78
N ARG A 58 23.07 14.35 -16.05
CA ARG A 58 22.83 13.65 -17.32
C ARG A 58 21.36 13.33 -17.52
N GLN A 59 20.69 12.78 -16.51
CA GLN A 59 19.26 12.48 -16.59
C GLN A 59 18.41 13.74 -16.80
N ARG A 60 18.76 14.86 -16.14
CA ARG A 60 18.09 16.15 -16.34
C ARG A 60 18.33 16.69 -17.76
N PHE A 61 19.58 16.73 -18.21
CA PHE A 61 19.92 17.22 -19.54
C PHE A 61 19.26 16.38 -20.65
N MET A 62 19.21 15.06 -20.49
CA MET A 62 18.51 14.17 -21.42
C MET A 62 17.01 14.49 -21.51
N ALA A 63 16.36 14.77 -20.37
CA ALA A 63 14.96 15.19 -20.37
C ALA A 63 14.77 16.56 -21.04
N GLU A 64 15.66 17.52 -20.82
CA GLU A 64 15.67 18.84 -21.47
C GLU A 64 15.84 18.73 -23.00
N LEU A 65 16.53 17.70 -23.48
CA LEU A 65 16.64 17.37 -24.91
C LEU A 65 15.41 16.69 -25.50
N GLY A 66 14.32 16.53 -24.75
CA GLY A 66 13.04 16.07 -25.27
C GLY A 66 12.95 14.57 -25.54
N VAL A 67 13.80 13.75 -24.91
CA VAL A 67 13.78 12.28 -25.12
C VAL A 67 12.57 11.59 -24.52
N ILE A 68 11.85 12.22 -23.58
CA ILE A 68 10.74 11.60 -22.84
C ILE A 68 9.57 11.23 -23.78
N PRO A 69 8.97 12.15 -24.57
CA PRO A 69 7.84 11.79 -25.43
C PRO A 69 8.14 10.67 -26.44
N PRO A 70 9.26 10.67 -27.18
CA PRO A 70 9.60 9.56 -28.08
C PRO A 70 9.77 8.22 -27.37
N LEU A 71 10.37 8.21 -26.16
CA LEU A 71 10.49 6.99 -25.36
C LEU A 71 9.12 6.53 -24.86
N VAL A 72 8.23 7.43 -24.48
CA VAL A 72 6.85 7.08 -24.08
C VAL A 72 6.07 6.48 -25.24
N ASP A 73 6.22 7.01 -26.46
CA ASP A 73 5.64 6.42 -27.66
C ASP A 73 6.23 5.04 -27.97
N MET A 74 7.55 4.87 -27.82
CA MET A 74 8.21 3.57 -27.98
C MET A 74 7.74 2.55 -26.93
N ALA A 75 7.47 2.99 -25.69
CA ALA A 75 6.90 2.14 -24.64
C ALA A 75 5.51 1.62 -24.99
N GLY A 76 4.80 2.24 -25.94
CA GLY A 76 3.54 1.73 -26.49
C GLY A 76 3.68 0.81 -27.70
N CYS A 77 4.89 0.44 -28.13
CA CYS A 77 5.08 -0.43 -29.29
C CYS A 77 4.65 -1.88 -29.03
N GLU A 78 4.19 -2.54 -30.10
CA GLU A 78 3.84 -3.95 -30.08
C GLU A 78 5.04 -4.83 -29.73
N LEU A 79 6.20 -4.54 -30.32
CA LEU A 79 7.42 -5.31 -30.09
C LEU A 79 7.93 -5.18 -28.65
N VAL A 80 7.93 -6.30 -27.91
CA VAL A 80 8.31 -6.36 -26.49
C VAL A 80 9.73 -5.84 -26.25
N ALA A 81 10.68 -6.16 -27.14
CA ALA A 81 12.07 -5.73 -27.00
C ALA A 81 12.22 -4.19 -26.97
N ARG A 82 11.58 -3.48 -27.91
CA ARG A 82 11.61 -2.01 -28.01
C ARG A 82 10.93 -1.36 -26.81
N ARG A 83 9.75 -1.87 -26.44
CA ARG A 83 9.02 -1.39 -25.27
C ARG A 83 9.84 -1.55 -24.00
N ARG A 84 10.48 -2.70 -23.81
CA ARG A 84 11.32 -2.96 -22.64
C ARG A 84 12.51 -2.00 -22.56
N LEU A 85 13.20 -1.75 -23.68
CA LEU A 85 14.29 -0.77 -23.74
C LEU A 85 13.81 0.63 -23.35
N ALA A 86 12.68 1.07 -23.90
CA ALA A 86 12.08 2.35 -23.58
C ALA A 86 11.69 2.46 -22.10
N VAL A 87 11.02 1.44 -21.54
CA VAL A 87 10.63 1.39 -20.12
C VAL A 87 11.86 1.48 -19.22
N GLN A 88 12.93 0.73 -19.50
CA GLN A 88 14.16 0.78 -18.71
C GLN A 88 14.80 2.18 -18.74
N ALA A 89 14.88 2.82 -19.91
CA ALA A 89 15.37 4.20 -20.02
C ALA A 89 14.49 5.19 -19.23
N LEU A 90 13.16 5.05 -19.33
CA LEU A 90 12.20 5.88 -18.61
C LEU A 90 12.29 5.69 -17.10
N ILE A 91 12.55 4.48 -16.59
CA ILE A 91 12.78 4.25 -15.15
C ILE A 91 13.96 5.09 -14.65
N HIS A 92 15.07 5.14 -15.38
CA HIS A 92 16.22 5.97 -15.00
C HIS A 92 15.86 7.46 -15.02
N LEU A 93 15.13 7.92 -16.04
CA LEU A 93 14.67 9.32 -16.12
C LEU A 93 13.67 9.68 -15.02
N ALA A 94 12.83 8.75 -14.58
CA ALA A 94 11.83 8.98 -13.55
C ALA A 94 12.47 9.14 -12.16
N HIS A 95 13.54 8.40 -11.85
CA HIS A 95 14.27 8.57 -10.60
C HIS A 95 14.94 9.94 -10.47
N ALA A 96 15.22 10.58 -11.61
CA ALA A 96 16.01 11.81 -11.68
C ALA A 96 15.28 13.09 -11.32
N SER A 97 13.96 13.17 -11.48
CA SER A 97 13.24 14.43 -11.19
C SER A 97 11.73 14.22 -11.15
N PRO A 98 11.01 14.89 -10.23
CA PRO A 98 9.56 14.97 -10.31
C PRO A 98 9.07 15.63 -11.60
N THR A 99 9.83 16.56 -12.19
CA THR A 99 9.50 17.17 -13.49
C THR A 99 9.46 16.13 -14.61
N ASN A 100 10.44 15.21 -14.65
CA ASN A 100 10.47 14.15 -15.65
C ASN A 100 9.25 13.24 -15.52
N LYS A 101 8.87 12.90 -14.29
CA LYS A 101 7.67 12.11 -14.02
C LYS A 101 6.40 12.83 -14.50
N ALA A 102 6.29 14.14 -14.27
CA ALA A 102 5.17 14.94 -14.77
C ALA A 102 5.10 14.92 -16.30
N LEU A 103 6.23 15.14 -16.99
CA LEU A 103 6.33 15.07 -18.46
C LEU A 103 5.93 13.68 -19.01
N MET A 104 6.28 12.60 -18.31
CA MET A 104 5.85 11.25 -18.69
C MET A 104 4.33 11.07 -18.59
N VAL A 105 3.71 11.60 -17.53
CA VAL A 105 2.26 11.54 -17.35
C VAL A 105 1.54 12.38 -18.41
N GLU A 106 2.03 13.59 -18.70
CA GLU A 106 1.54 14.45 -19.78
C GLU A 106 1.66 13.77 -21.16
N SER A 107 2.74 13.03 -21.37
CA SER A 107 2.97 12.20 -22.56
C SER A 107 2.10 10.92 -22.60
N ARG A 108 1.16 10.76 -21.65
CA ARG A 108 0.18 9.65 -21.56
C ARG A 108 0.81 8.27 -21.35
N ILE A 109 1.91 8.18 -20.60
CA ILE A 109 2.59 6.90 -20.30
C ILE A 109 1.64 5.83 -19.72
N LEU A 110 0.66 6.22 -18.89
CA LEU A 110 -0.31 5.30 -18.29
C LEU A 110 -1.13 4.51 -19.33
N SER A 111 -1.45 5.16 -20.44
CA SER A 111 -2.21 4.53 -21.52
C SER A 111 -1.33 3.57 -22.33
N LYS A 112 -0.06 3.96 -22.57
CA LYS A 112 0.88 3.16 -23.37
C LYS A 112 1.29 1.86 -22.68
N LEU A 113 1.54 1.91 -21.37
CA LEU A 113 1.97 0.73 -20.60
C LEU A 113 0.85 -0.30 -20.37
N SER A 114 -0.41 0.12 -20.44
CA SER A 114 -1.57 -0.75 -20.16
C SER A 114 -2.14 -1.46 -21.39
N GLN A 115 -1.65 -1.18 -22.61
CA GLN A 115 -2.25 -1.68 -23.85
C GLN A 115 -1.65 -2.97 -24.41
N ASN A 116 -0.37 -3.27 -24.17
CA ASN A 116 0.35 -4.27 -24.97
C ASN A 116 1.07 -5.37 -24.17
N THR A 117 0.88 -5.45 -22.86
CA THR A 117 1.59 -6.36 -21.97
C THR A 117 0.96 -7.75 -21.96
N ASP A 118 1.68 -8.73 -22.52
CA ASP A 118 1.36 -10.14 -22.34
C ASP A 118 1.61 -10.54 -20.88
N ILE A 119 0.54 -11.00 -20.21
CA ILE A 119 0.55 -11.37 -18.79
C ILE A 119 0.93 -12.85 -18.61
N ALA A 120 0.89 -13.66 -19.67
CA ALA A 120 1.24 -15.08 -19.63
C ALA A 120 2.73 -15.34 -19.88
N GLY A 121 3.44 -14.40 -20.52
CA GLY A 121 4.86 -14.49 -20.83
C GLY A 121 5.82 -14.17 -19.68
N ASP A 122 7.01 -13.67 -20.04
CA ASP A 122 8.06 -13.28 -19.08
C ASP A 122 7.54 -12.24 -18.06
N ARG A 123 7.81 -12.49 -16.77
CA ARG A 123 7.43 -11.60 -15.67
C ARG A 123 8.29 -10.34 -15.60
N LYS A 124 9.51 -10.34 -16.15
CA LYS A 124 10.44 -9.20 -16.06
C LYS A 124 9.91 -7.94 -16.75
N PRO A 125 9.41 -7.97 -18.01
CA PRO A 125 8.82 -6.78 -18.64
C PRO A 125 7.63 -6.21 -17.86
N ILE A 126 6.80 -7.06 -17.26
CA ILE A 126 5.66 -6.65 -16.43
C ILE A 126 6.17 -5.93 -15.18
N GLN A 127 7.15 -6.52 -14.50
CA GLN A 127 7.76 -5.92 -13.32
C GLN A 127 8.39 -4.55 -13.62
N GLU A 128 9.16 -4.43 -14.70
CA GLU A 128 9.77 -3.16 -15.12
C GLU A 128 8.68 -2.10 -15.46
N SER A 129 7.61 -2.51 -16.16
CA SER A 129 6.47 -1.62 -16.46
C SER A 129 5.77 -1.15 -15.19
N LEU A 130 5.54 -2.05 -14.23
CA LEU A 130 4.94 -1.71 -12.93
C LEU A 130 5.85 -0.82 -12.09
N GLN A 131 7.18 -1.00 -12.15
CA GLN A 131 8.13 -0.12 -11.48
C GLN A 131 8.05 1.32 -12.04
N LEU A 132 7.96 1.46 -13.36
CA LEU A 132 7.74 2.76 -13.98
C LEU A 132 6.38 3.35 -13.59
N LEU A 133 5.31 2.56 -13.62
CA LEU A 133 3.97 2.99 -13.19
C LEU A 133 3.95 3.47 -11.74
N LEU A 134 4.54 2.71 -10.83
CA LEU A 134 4.69 3.10 -9.43
C LEU A 134 5.42 4.45 -9.33
N SER A 135 6.52 4.63 -10.08
CA SER A 135 7.32 5.85 -10.02
C SER A 135 6.56 7.12 -10.41
N VAL A 136 5.60 7.02 -11.33
CA VAL A 136 4.77 8.15 -11.81
C VAL A 136 3.40 8.24 -11.12
N SER A 137 2.96 7.18 -10.45
CA SER A 137 1.61 7.06 -9.88
C SER A 137 1.23 8.17 -8.91
N HIS A 138 2.17 8.63 -8.08
CA HIS A 138 1.91 9.73 -7.13
C HIS A 138 1.66 11.07 -7.83
N ILE A 139 2.29 11.34 -8.98
CA ILE A 139 2.00 12.57 -9.74
C ILE A 139 0.72 12.39 -10.54
N ALA A 140 0.53 11.20 -11.12
CA ALA A 140 -0.68 10.88 -11.87
C ALA A 140 -1.94 10.89 -11.00
N SER A 141 -1.85 10.60 -9.70
CA SER A 141 -2.99 10.61 -8.77
C SER A 141 -3.70 11.97 -8.72
N PHE A 142 -2.97 13.07 -8.93
CA PHE A 142 -3.55 14.41 -8.98
C PHE A 142 -4.19 14.75 -10.34
N GLN A 143 -4.10 13.86 -11.33
CA GLN A 143 -4.64 14.04 -12.68
C GLN A 143 -5.73 13.01 -12.96
N SER A 144 -6.82 13.08 -12.18
CA SER A 144 -7.94 12.13 -12.24
C SER A 144 -8.51 11.89 -13.66
N PRO A 145 -8.64 12.89 -14.56
CA PRO A 145 -9.08 12.65 -15.95
C PRO A 145 -8.18 11.68 -16.71
N ILE A 146 -6.86 11.73 -16.49
CA ILE A 146 -5.91 10.82 -17.12
C ILE A 146 -6.11 9.41 -16.60
N ILE A 147 -6.26 9.24 -15.28
CA ILE A 147 -6.55 7.93 -14.68
C ILE A 147 -7.84 7.35 -15.25
N LYS A 148 -8.91 8.15 -15.29
CA LYS A 148 -10.22 7.75 -15.80
C LYS A 148 -10.20 7.32 -17.27
N SER A 149 -9.43 8.03 -18.10
CA SER A 149 -9.28 7.72 -19.53
C SER A 149 -8.31 6.56 -19.81
N SER A 150 -7.44 6.23 -18.86
CA SER A 150 -6.45 5.16 -18.99
C SER A 150 -7.02 3.78 -18.61
N ARG A 151 -6.41 2.71 -19.14
CA ARG A 151 -6.73 1.33 -18.76
C ARG A 151 -5.89 0.82 -17.59
N ILE A 152 -5.31 1.74 -16.79
CA ILE A 152 -4.33 1.37 -15.77
C ILE A 152 -4.91 0.55 -14.62
N ILE A 153 -6.10 0.91 -14.13
CA ILE A 153 -6.73 0.21 -13.00
C ILE A 153 -7.16 -1.21 -13.43
N PRO A 154 -7.89 -1.41 -14.56
CA PRO A 154 -8.17 -2.75 -15.07
C PRO A 154 -6.92 -3.60 -15.31
N PHE A 155 -5.85 -2.98 -15.84
CA PHE A 155 -4.58 -3.65 -16.07
C PHE A 155 -3.96 -4.18 -14.76
N ILE A 156 -3.89 -3.33 -13.73
CA ILE A 156 -3.36 -3.73 -12.41
C ILE A 156 -4.22 -4.83 -11.78
N ILE A 157 -5.55 -4.72 -11.86
CA ILE A 157 -6.48 -5.74 -11.35
C ILE A 157 -6.24 -7.10 -12.01
N ASN A 158 -6.05 -7.12 -13.34
CA ASN A 158 -5.82 -8.37 -14.07
C ASN A 158 -4.50 -9.04 -13.67
N ILE A 159 -3.45 -8.25 -13.45
CA ILE A 159 -2.16 -8.75 -12.94
C ILE A 159 -2.32 -9.32 -11.52
N LEU A 160 -2.96 -8.58 -10.62
CA LEU A 160 -3.19 -9.03 -9.25
C LEU A 160 -3.97 -10.35 -9.20
N TYR A 161 -5.03 -10.49 -10.01
CA TYR A 161 -5.79 -11.73 -10.12
C TYR A 161 -4.92 -12.90 -10.62
N SER A 162 -4.12 -12.64 -11.66
CA SER A 162 -3.22 -13.64 -12.25
C SER A 162 -2.13 -14.10 -11.27
N CYS A 163 -1.54 -13.18 -10.52
CA CYS A 163 -0.52 -13.50 -9.52
C CYS A 163 -1.11 -14.25 -8.31
N ASN A 164 -2.26 -13.82 -7.81
CA ASN A 164 -2.89 -14.43 -6.64
C ASN A 164 -3.32 -15.88 -6.90
N ASN A 165 -3.96 -16.16 -8.04
CA ASN A 165 -4.38 -17.52 -8.39
C ASN A 165 -3.18 -18.48 -8.53
N ASN A 166 -2.08 -18.00 -9.11
CA ASN A 166 -0.87 -18.79 -9.27
C ASN A 166 -0.18 -19.08 -7.94
N ASN A 167 -0.22 -18.16 -6.98
CA ASN A 167 0.34 -18.39 -5.65
C ASN A 167 -0.42 -19.50 -4.90
N ASN A 168 -1.76 -19.48 -4.93
CA ASN A 168 -2.58 -20.51 -4.29
C ASN A 168 -2.32 -21.92 -4.86
N ASN A 169 -2.07 -22.03 -6.16
CA ASN A 169 -1.77 -23.31 -6.81
C ASN A 169 -0.33 -23.81 -6.53
N ASN A 170 0.61 -22.89 -6.33
CA ASN A 170 2.03 -23.22 -6.13
C ASN A 170 2.40 -23.56 -4.69
N ASN A 171 1.52 -23.32 -3.70
CA ASN A 171 1.76 -23.78 -2.33
C ASN A 171 1.91 -25.32 -2.22
N ASN A 172 1.58 -26.07 -3.29
CA ASN A 172 1.78 -27.51 -3.41
C ASN A 172 3.03 -27.93 -4.20
N ASN A 173 3.80 -27.00 -4.78
CA ASN A 173 4.97 -27.30 -5.63
C ASN A 173 6.20 -26.45 -5.26
N ASN A 174 7.40 -27.05 -5.30
CA ASN A 174 8.72 -26.48 -4.92
C ASN A 174 9.24 -25.28 -5.77
N ASN A 175 8.37 -24.46 -6.38
CA ASN A 175 8.77 -23.35 -7.26
C ASN A 175 8.86 -22.00 -6.53
N ASN A 176 9.73 -21.91 -5.52
CA ASN A 176 9.93 -20.71 -4.67
C ASN A 176 10.24 -19.42 -5.47
N ASN A 177 10.96 -19.51 -6.59
CA ASN A 177 11.33 -18.34 -7.40
C ASN A 177 10.12 -17.65 -8.04
N ASN A 178 9.12 -18.41 -8.49
CA ASN A 178 7.91 -17.84 -9.08
C ASN A 178 7.04 -17.16 -8.02
N PHE A 179 6.96 -17.75 -6.83
CA PHE A 179 6.27 -17.16 -5.68
C PHE A 179 6.89 -15.80 -5.30
N ILE A 180 8.21 -15.74 -5.13
CA ILE A 180 8.93 -14.49 -4.81
C ILE A 180 8.69 -13.42 -5.88
N ASN A 181 8.76 -13.79 -7.17
CA ASN A 181 8.52 -12.84 -8.26
C ASN A 181 7.07 -12.35 -8.28
N ASN A 182 6.09 -13.22 -8.03
CA ASN A 182 4.69 -12.84 -7.93
C ASN A 182 4.45 -11.88 -6.76
N ASN A 183 5.04 -12.13 -5.59
CA ASN A 183 4.89 -11.24 -4.44
C ASN A 183 5.49 -9.85 -4.71
N LYS A 184 6.64 -9.78 -5.37
CA LYS A 184 7.22 -8.49 -5.83
C LYS A 184 6.25 -7.75 -6.75
N ILE A 185 5.64 -8.44 -7.71
CA ILE A 185 4.66 -7.86 -8.65
C ILE A 185 3.39 -7.40 -7.91
N ILE A 186 2.87 -8.21 -6.99
CA ILE A 186 1.71 -7.86 -6.14
C ILE A 186 2.02 -6.61 -5.33
N ASN A 187 3.21 -6.53 -4.72
CA ASN A 187 3.63 -5.37 -3.94
C ASN A 187 3.72 -4.10 -4.81
N LEU A 188 4.32 -4.17 -6.01
CA LEU A 188 4.34 -3.05 -6.95
C LEU A 188 2.93 -2.57 -7.33
N CYS A 189 2.01 -3.51 -7.57
CA CYS A 189 0.61 -3.23 -7.85
C CYS A 189 -0.08 -2.54 -6.67
N LEU A 190 0.08 -3.07 -5.45
CA LEU A 190 -0.51 -2.50 -4.25
C LEU A 190 0.06 -1.12 -3.93
N CYS A 191 1.38 -0.92 -4.06
CA CYS A 191 1.98 0.40 -3.88
C CYS A 191 1.45 1.41 -4.91
N THR A 192 1.23 0.97 -6.15
CA THR A 192 0.64 1.82 -7.20
C THR A 192 -0.81 2.17 -6.84
N LEU A 193 -1.64 1.20 -6.47
CA LEU A 193 -3.03 1.43 -6.05
C LEU A 193 -3.11 2.31 -4.80
N TYR A 194 -2.19 2.14 -3.85
CA TYR A 194 -2.09 2.96 -2.66
C TYR A 194 -1.87 4.43 -3.03
N ASN A 195 -0.88 4.74 -3.87
CA ASN A 195 -0.64 6.10 -4.34
C ASN A 195 -1.86 6.71 -5.05
N LEU A 196 -2.55 5.92 -5.88
CA LEU A 196 -3.78 6.38 -6.54
C LEU A 196 -4.92 6.63 -5.54
N SER A 197 -4.98 5.85 -4.45
CA SER A 197 -6.00 5.95 -3.39
C SER A 197 -5.81 7.12 -2.42
N LEU A 198 -4.67 7.81 -2.46
CA LEU A 198 -4.43 8.98 -1.59
C LEU A 198 -5.29 10.19 -1.98
N VAL A 199 -5.82 10.21 -3.21
CA VAL A 199 -6.61 11.31 -3.76
C VAL A 199 -8.08 10.89 -3.81
N LEU A 200 -8.94 11.67 -3.15
CA LEU A 200 -10.36 11.36 -2.93
C LEU A 200 -11.14 11.19 -4.25
N GLU A 201 -10.82 12.00 -5.26
CA GLU A 201 -11.44 11.99 -6.58
C GLU A 201 -11.24 10.65 -7.32
N ASN A 202 -10.14 9.94 -7.03
CA ASN A 202 -9.85 8.65 -7.65
C ASN A 202 -10.55 7.48 -6.97
N LEU A 203 -10.98 7.64 -5.71
CA LEU A 203 -11.54 6.54 -4.93
C LEU A 203 -12.81 5.99 -5.56
N GLU A 204 -13.67 6.83 -6.13
CA GLU A 204 -14.86 6.36 -6.84
C GLU A 204 -14.49 5.49 -8.06
N ILE A 205 -13.46 5.88 -8.82
CA ILE A 205 -12.99 5.12 -9.99
C ILE A 205 -12.45 3.76 -9.54
N LEU A 206 -11.63 3.73 -8.48
CA LEU A 206 -11.05 2.51 -7.92
C LEU A 206 -12.13 1.55 -7.43
N VAL A 207 -13.10 2.05 -6.65
CA VAL A 207 -14.23 1.25 -6.15
C VAL A 207 -15.05 0.68 -7.31
N SER A 208 -15.39 1.51 -8.31
CA SER A 208 -16.18 1.08 -9.48
C SER A 208 -15.47 0.04 -10.34
N SER A 209 -14.14 0.02 -10.30
CA SER A 209 -13.33 -0.93 -11.08
C SER A 209 -13.19 -2.29 -10.40
N GLY A 210 -13.71 -2.47 -9.19
CA GLY A 210 -13.65 -3.74 -8.46
C GLY A 210 -12.38 -3.95 -7.61
N VAL A 211 -11.63 -2.87 -7.32
CA VAL A 211 -10.39 -2.95 -6.52
C VAL A 211 -10.64 -3.58 -5.15
N ILE A 212 -11.78 -3.31 -4.49
CA ILE A 212 -12.12 -3.86 -3.17
C ILE A 212 -12.07 -5.40 -3.16
N ASN A 213 -12.70 -6.08 -4.13
CA ASN A 213 -12.75 -7.55 -4.17
C ASN A 213 -11.35 -8.15 -4.31
N VAL A 214 -10.48 -7.54 -5.13
CA VAL A 214 -9.10 -8.03 -5.32
C VAL A 214 -8.26 -7.81 -4.07
N VAL A 215 -8.35 -6.63 -3.46
CA VAL A 215 -7.56 -6.28 -2.27
C VAL A 215 -7.97 -7.11 -1.06
N LEU A 216 -9.27 -7.40 -0.88
CA LEU A 216 -9.76 -8.27 0.21
C LEU A 216 -9.18 -9.69 0.14
N ARG A 217 -9.00 -10.24 -1.07
CA ARG A 217 -8.39 -11.57 -1.26
C ARG A 217 -6.89 -11.60 -0.93
N LEU A 218 -6.23 -10.45 -0.88
CA LEU A 218 -4.81 -10.32 -0.57
C LEU A 218 -4.54 -10.11 0.92
N LEU A 219 -5.59 -9.99 1.76
CA LEU A 219 -5.43 -9.82 3.21
C LEU A 219 -4.84 -11.07 3.90
N SER A 220 -4.91 -12.24 3.27
CA SER A 220 -4.29 -13.47 3.81
C SER A 220 -2.77 -13.53 3.60
N SER A 221 -2.16 -12.55 2.93
CA SER A 221 -0.72 -12.49 2.68
C SER A 221 -0.05 -11.44 3.58
N GLU A 222 0.78 -11.90 4.52
CA GLU A 222 1.50 -11.03 5.48
C GLU A 222 2.28 -9.90 4.77
N GLU A 223 3.03 -10.21 3.72
CA GLU A 223 3.87 -9.25 2.98
C GLU A 223 3.06 -8.08 2.37
N SER A 224 1.78 -8.32 2.08
CA SER A 224 0.88 -7.39 1.40
C SER A 224 -0.15 -6.75 2.33
N LEU A 225 -0.28 -7.27 3.55
CA LEU A 225 -1.38 -6.98 4.48
C LEU A 225 -1.51 -5.48 4.79
N GLU A 226 -0.42 -4.84 5.23
CA GLU A 226 -0.46 -3.43 5.64
C GLU A 226 -0.93 -2.51 4.49
N LYS A 227 -0.45 -2.77 3.27
CA LYS A 227 -0.73 -1.92 2.10
C LYS A 227 -2.14 -2.18 1.60
N ALA A 228 -2.59 -3.44 1.60
CA ALA A 228 -3.96 -3.80 1.32
C ALA A 228 -4.94 -3.12 2.29
N LEU A 229 -4.67 -3.20 3.60
CA LEU A 229 -5.47 -2.52 4.61
C LEU A 229 -5.45 -1.00 4.45
N ALA A 230 -4.32 -0.39 4.10
CA ALA A 230 -4.24 1.05 3.85
C ALA A 230 -5.10 1.49 2.67
N ILE A 231 -5.11 0.72 1.57
CA ILE A 231 -5.97 0.97 0.40
C ILE A 231 -7.45 0.88 0.79
N LEU A 232 -7.85 -0.17 1.52
CA LEU A 232 -9.23 -0.33 2.02
C LEU A 232 -9.61 0.79 2.99
N GLY A 233 -8.70 1.20 3.87
CA GLY A 233 -8.84 2.31 4.80
C GLY A 233 -9.05 3.65 4.10
N ASN A 234 -8.39 3.88 2.97
CA ASN A 234 -8.63 5.07 2.15
C ASN A 234 -10.00 4.99 1.46
N MET A 235 -10.39 3.84 0.90
CA MET A 235 -11.66 3.70 0.18
C MET A 235 -12.91 3.76 1.09
N VAL A 236 -12.83 3.22 2.31
CA VAL A 236 -13.99 3.14 3.23
C VAL A 236 -14.51 4.51 3.67
N VAL A 237 -13.71 5.58 3.54
CA VAL A 237 -14.13 6.95 3.87
C VAL A 237 -15.21 7.49 2.92
N THR A 238 -15.29 6.94 1.71
CA THR A 238 -16.30 7.33 0.71
C THR A 238 -17.58 6.54 0.91
N GLN A 239 -18.73 7.14 0.60
CA GLN A 239 -20.02 6.44 0.72
C GLN A 239 -20.10 5.20 -0.19
N LYS A 240 -19.52 5.28 -1.40
CA LYS A 240 -19.48 4.17 -2.36
C LYS A 240 -18.59 3.04 -1.87
N GLY A 241 -17.38 3.36 -1.40
CA GLY A 241 -16.46 2.37 -0.84
C GLY A 241 -16.99 1.74 0.44
N LYS A 242 -17.63 2.53 1.32
CA LYS A 242 -18.32 2.03 2.51
C LYS A 242 -19.39 1.01 2.16
N ARG A 243 -20.32 1.34 1.24
CA ARG A 243 -21.38 0.41 0.82
C ARG A 243 -20.81 -0.87 0.21
N ALA A 244 -19.83 -0.74 -0.69
CA ALA A 244 -19.19 -1.88 -1.33
C ALA A 244 -18.52 -2.82 -0.31
N LEU A 245 -17.96 -2.29 0.78
CA LEU A 245 -17.42 -3.10 1.88
C LEU A 245 -18.51 -3.68 2.79
N GLU A 246 -19.59 -2.94 3.09
CA GLU A 246 -20.72 -3.43 3.87
C GLU A 246 -21.45 -4.59 3.17
N GLU A 247 -21.48 -4.60 1.83
CA GLU A 247 -22.15 -5.63 1.03
C GLU A 247 -21.27 -6.87 0.76
N HIS A 248 -19.96 -6.77 1.00
CA HIS A 248 -19.02 -7.84 0.64
C HIS A 248 -19.06 -9.00 1.65
N PRO A 249 -19.20 -10.26 1.20
CA PRO A 249 -19.40 -11.41 2.10
C PRO A 249 -18.19 -11.72 2.99
N MET A 250 -16.97 -11.40 2.56
CA MET A 250 -15.75 -11.57 3.39
C MET A 250 -15.69 -10.62 4.60
N VAL A 251 -16.55 -9.59 4.64
CA VAL A 251 -16.64 -8.63 5.74
C VAL A 251 -17.78 -9.07 6.67
N PRO A 252 -17.57 -9.26 8.00
CA PRO A 252 -16.47 -8.72 8.81
C PRO A 252 -15.30 -9.68 9.09
N GLU A 253 -15.40 -10.96 8.70
CA GLU A 253 -14.46 -12.02 9.08
C GLU A 253 -12.99 -11.68 8.80
N CYS A 254 -12.68 -11.15 7.61
CA CYS A 254 -11.30 -10.80 7.26
C CYS A 254 -10.71 -9.71 8.16
N PHE A 255 -11.53 -8.79 8.69
CA PHE A 255 -11.05 -7.73 9.59
C PHE A 255 -10.94 -8.20 11.04
N ILE A 256 -11.66 -9.26 11.41
CA ILE A 256 -11.51 -9.93 12.70
C ILE A 256 -10.15 -10.63 12.72
N GLU A 257 -9.90 -11.48 11.72
CA GLU A 257 -8.65 -12.22 11.56
C GLU A 257 -7.44 -11.28 11.59
N THR A 258 -7.45 -10.24 10.76
CA THR A 258 -6.34 -9.28 10.67
C THR A 258 -6.19 -8.37 11.90
N ALA A 259 -7.21 -8.22 12.74
CA ALA A 259 -7.11 -7.44 13.99
C ALA A 259 -6.48 -8.25 15.14
N THR A 260 -6.56 -9.57 15.08
CA THR A 260 -5.98 -10.50 16.07
C THR A 260 -4.70 -11.18 15.60
N ALA A 261 -4.31 -10.99 14.34
CA ALA A 261 -3.11 -11.61 13.79
C ALA A 261 -1.84 -11.03 14.47
N ASP A 262 -1.00 -11.93 15.00
CA ASP A 262 0.25 -11.57 15.68
C ASP A 262 1.34 -11.11 14.69
N ASP A 263 1.22 -11.49 13.42
CA ASP A 263 2.20 -11.32 12.33
C ASP A 263 2.19 -9.93 11.67
N GLY A 264 1.02 -9.27 11.57
CA GLY A 264 0.84 -8.01 10.84
C GLY A 264 1.38 -6.77 11.57
N GLY A 265 1.79 -6.90 12.83
CA GLY A 265 2.25 -5.79 13.66
C GLY A 265 1.16 -4.76 14.02
N PRO A 266 1.49 -3.74 14.83
CA PRO A 266 0.51 -2.80 15.40
C PRO A 266 -0.22 -1.97 14.33
N LYS A 267 0.44 -1.70 13.19
CA LYS A 267 -0.14 -0.87 12.12
C LYS A 267 -1.31 -1.54 11.42
N CYS A 268 -1.20 -2.84 11.14
CA CYS A 268 -2.27 -3.61 10.52
C CYS A 268 -3.48 -3.68 11.45
N GLN A 269 -3.26 -3.98 12.72
CA GLN A 269 -4.32 -3.96 13.73
C GLN A 269 -5.03 -2.58 13.81
N GLU A 270 -4.27 -1.48 13.82
CA GLU A 270 -4.83 -0.13 13.83
C GLU A 270 -5.71 0.18 12.61
N LEU A 271 -5.29 -0.27 11.42
CA LEU A 271 -6.02 -0.10 10.17
C LEU A 271 -7.28 -0.98 10.13
N SER A 272 -7.20 -2.24 10.54
CA SER A 272 -8.35 -3.16 10.59
C SER A 272 -9.43 -2.64 11.54
N VAL A 273 -9.04 -2.21 12.75
CA VAL A 273 -9.99 -1.64 13.72
C VAL A 273 -10.56 -0.30 13.23
N TYR A 274 -9.76 0.50 12.52
CA TYR A 274 -10.25 1.72 11.89
C TYR A 274 -11.33 1.44 10.84
N ILE A 275 -11.10 0.47 9.94
CA ILE A 275 -12.09 0.09 8.92
C ILE A 275 -13.37 -0.41 9.59
N LEU A 276 -13.26 -1.30 10.59
CA LEU A 276 -14.41 -1.77 11.38
C LEU A 276 -15.18 -0.61 12.02
N MET A 277 -14.47 0.38 12.58
CA MET A 277 -15.08 1.55 13.18
C MET A 277 -15.84 2.40 12.15
N VAL A 278 -15.30 2.62 10.95
CA VAL A 278 -15.99 3.39 9.89
C VAL A 278 -17.25 2.66 9.39
N LEU A 279 -17.16 1.34 9.19
CA LEU A 279 -18.29 0.50 8.78
C LEU A 279 -19.40 0.50 9.85
N ALA A 280 -19.04 0.36 11.12
CA ALA A 280 -20.00 0.40 12.23
C ALA A 280 -20.61 1.80 12.46
N HIS A 281 -19.95 2.87 12.03
CA HIS A 281 -20.41 4.23 12.27
C HIS A 281 -21.74 4.50 11.57
N ARG A 282 -22.75 4.94 12.34
CA ARG A 282 -24.11 5.25 11.85
C ARG A 282 -24.82 4.12 11.09
N SER A 283 -24.39 2.87 11.26
CA SER A 283 -24.96 1.71 10.56
C SER A 283 -25.37 0.62 11.57
N PRO A 284 -26.62 0.63 12.10
CA PRO A 284 -27.06 -0.36 13.08
C PRO A 284 -27.12 -1.77 12.49
N VAL A 285 -27.53 -1.89 11.23
CA VAL A 285 -27.53 -3.17 10.49
C VAL A 285 -26.12 -3.76 10.41
N GLN A 286 -25.12 -2.93 10.12
CA GLN A 286 -23.74 -3.39 10.07
C GLN A 286 -23.21 -3.78 11.44
N ARG A 287 -23.56 -3.04 12.51
CA ARG A 287 -23.20 -3.43 13.87
C ARG A 287 -23.83 -4.76 14.24
N GLU A 288 -25.12 -4.98 13.97
CA GLU A 288 -25.75 -6.27 14.22
C GLU A 288 -25.03 -7.41 13.48
N ARG A 289 -24.68 -7.21 12.20
CA ARG A 289 -23.90 -8.16 11.39
C ARG A 289 -22.53 -8.45 12.01
N MET A 290 -21.81 -7.41 12.44
CA MET A 290 -20.52 -7.52 13.11
C MET A 290 -20.60 -8.26 14.45
N ALA A 291 -21.64 -7.98 15.25
CA ALA A 291 -21.86 -8.66 16.52
C ALA A 291 -22.12 -10.16 16.32
N LYS A 292 -22.96 -10.52 15.33
CA LYS A 292 -23.20 -11.91 14.93
C LYS A 292 -21.94 -12.60 14.40
N GLY A 293 -21.09 -11.86 13.69
CA GLY A 293 -19.80 -12.33 13.18
C GLY A 293 -18.69 -12.46 14.24
N GLY A 294 -18.95 -12.17 15.52
CA GLY A 294 -17.96 -12.36 16.58
C GLY A 294 -16.94 -11.22 16.74
N VAL A 295 -17.22 -10.02 16.20
CA VAL A 295 -16.33 -8.86 16.36
C VAL A 295 -16.17 -8.44 17.83
N VAL A 296 -17.20 -8.58 18.67
CA VAL A 296 -17.21 -8.04 20.04
C VAL A 296 -16.11 -8.65 20.95
N PRO A 297 -15.94 -9.98 21.06
CA PRO A 297 -14.82 -10.57 21.80
C PRO A 297 -13.44 -10.07 21.32
N VAL A 298 -13.25 -9.94 20.01
CA VAL A 298 -11.99 -9.43 19.43
C VAL A 298 -11.74 -7.97 19.80
N LEU A 299 -12.76 -7.12 19.80
CA LEU A 299 -12.59 -5.74 20.26
C LEU A 299 -12.21 -5.65 21.75
N VAL A 300 -12.70 -6.57 22.58
CA VAL A 300 -12.29 -6.64 23.99
C VAL A 300 -10.82 -7.01 24.10
N GLU A 301 -10.37 -8.00 23.33
CA GLU A 301 -8.98 -8.40 23.26
C GLU A 301 -8.08 -7.24 22.81
N VAL A 302 -8.40 -6.60 21.69
CA VAL A 302 -7.65 -5.45 21.15
C VAL A 302 -7.65 -4.27 22.14
N ALA A 303 -8.74 -4.03 22.86
CA ALA A 303 -8.79 -2.98 23.87
C ALA A 303 -7.81 -3.22 25.04
N LEU A 304 -7.49 -4.48 25.35
CA LEU A 304 -6.63 -4.85 26.48
C LEU A 304 -5.18 -5.12 26.07
N LEU A 305 -4.97 -5.65 24.87
CA LEU A 305 -3.70 -6.20 24.41
C LEU A 305 -3.13 -5.50 23.17
N GLY A 306 -3.95 -4.73 22.46
CA GLY A 306 -3.59 -4.07 21.21
C GLY A 306 -2.77 -2.79 21.40
N SER A 307 -2.42 -2.15 20.28
CA SER A 307 -1.72 -0.86 20.29
C SER A 307 -2.55 0.23 20.99
N ALA A 308 -1.91 1.28 21.49
CA ALA A 308 -2.61 2.38 22.17
C ALA A 308 -3.70 3.04 21.28
N LEU A 309 -3.47 3.12 19.97
CA LEU A 309 -4.44 3.68 19.03
C LEU A 309 -5.55 2.67 18.70
N ALA A 310 -5.19 1.41 18.45
CA ALA A 310 -6.15 0.34 18.21
C ALA A 310 -7.09 0.14 19.41
N GLY A 311 -6.54 0.12 20.63
CA GLY A 311 -7.31 -0.02 21.86
C GLY A 311 -8.29 1.12 22.09
N LYS A 312 -7.89 2.38 21.87
CA LYS A 312 -8.81 3.54 21.95
C LYS A 312 -9.97 3.42 20.97
N ARG A 313 -9.71 3.01 19.73
CA ARG A 313 -10.75 2.79 18.71
C ARG A 313 -11.66 1.62 19.08
N ALA A 314 -11.09 0.51 19.58
CA ALA A 314 -11.83 -0.66 20.02
C ALA A 314 -12.78 -0.33 21.18
N LEU A 315 -12.31 0.42 22.18
CA LEU A 315 -13.15 0.92 23.27
C LEU A 315 -14.31 1.76 22.75
N LYS A 316 -14.04 2.69 21.82
CA LYS A 316 -15.10 3.52 21.23
C LYS A 316 -16.14 2.69 20.48
N LEU A 317 -15.69 1.66 19.77
CA LEU A 317 -16.57 0.77 19.03
C LEU A 317 -17.43 -0.10 19.97
N LEU A 318 -16.86 -0.59 21.08
CA LEU A 318 -17.57 -1.32 22.13
C LEU A 318 -18.68 -0.46 22.80
N GLU A 319 -18.46 0.84 22.96
CA GLU A 319 -19.51 1.76 23.43
C GLU A 319 -20.73 1.75 22.50
N TRP A 320 -20.51 1.78 21.17
CA TRP A 320 -21.61 1.75 20.21
C TRP A 320 -22.42 0.45 20.26
N PHE A 321 -21.75 -0.70 20.45
CA PHE A 321 -22.42 -1.99 20.66
C PHE A 321 -23.23 -2.02 21.97
N LYS A 322 -22.73 -1.39 23.03
CA LYS A 322 -23.43 -1.30 24.31
C LYS A 322 -24.71 -0.48 24.21
N ASP A 323 -24.66 0.66 23.51
CA ASP A 323 -25.81 1.55 23.37
C ASP A 323 -26.94 0.94 22.55
N GLU A 324 -26.63 0.12 21.55
CA GLU A 324 -27.64 -0.66 20.82
C GLU A 324 -28.32 -1.71 21.69
N ASN A 325 -27.54 -2.45 22.48
CA ASN A 325 -28.11 -3.42 23.42
C ASN A 325 -29.05 -2.74 24.42
N LYS A 326 -28.77 -1.49 24.82
CA LYS A 326 -29.67 -0.70 25.67
C LYS A 326 -30.92 -0.23 24.92
N ARG A 327 -30.80 0.24 23.68
CA ARG A 327 -31.94 0.67 22.84
C ARG A 327 -32.89 -0.49 22.54
N ASN A 328 -32.36 -1.67 22.24
CA ASN A 328 -33.15 -2.89 22.01
C ASN A 328 -33.81 -3.42 23.30
N MET A 329 -33.35 -2.99 24.48
CA MET A 329 -33.95 -3.31 25.78
C MET A 329 -34.91 -2.23 26.28
N GLY A 330 -35.02 -1.09 25.57
CA GLY A 330 -35.78 0.08 26.01
C GLY A 330 -37.16 0.20 25.37
N THR A 331 -38.15 -0.47 25.98
CA THR A 331 -39.59 -0.10 26.03
C THR A 331 -40.39 -0.99 26.97
N HIS A 332 -39.83 -2.08 27.52
CA HIS A 332 -40.50 -2.90 28.54
C HIS A 332 -40.17 -2.44 29.97
N SER A 333 -40.37 -1.15 30.26
CA SER A 333 -40.37 -0.62 31.63
C SER A 333 -41.80 -0.54 32.16
N GLY A 334 -42.46 -1.70 32.25
CA GLY A 334 -43.55 -1.90 33.20
C GLY A 334 -42.98 -2.51 34.49
N PRO A 335 -43.68 -2.44 35.65
CA PRO A 335 -43.20 -3.06 36.87
C PRO A 335 -43.10 -4.57 36.67
N GLN A 336 -41.89 -5.09 36.46
CA GLN A 336 -41.66 -6.53 36.50
C GLN A 336 -41.65 -6.96 37.95
N ILE A 337 -42.75 -7.58 38.37
CA ILE A 337 -42.85 -8.37 39.59
C ILE A 337 -41.67 -9.35 39.57
N ARG A 338 -40.86 -9.33 40.64
CA ARG A 338 -39.80 -10.30 40.91
C ARG A 338 -40.39 -11.71 40.84
N SER A 339 -40.24 -12.38 39.69
CA SER A 339 -40.46 -13.81 39.55
C SER A 339 -39.14 -14.47 39.12
N GLY A 340 -38.87 -15.61 39.71
CA GLY A 340 -37.56 -16.24 39.83
C GLY A 340 -36.75 -16.35 38.55
N SER A 341 -35.45 -16.19 38.72
CA SER A 341 -34.41 -16.34 37.72
C SER A 341 -34.44 -17.71 37.03
N ASN A 342 -34.98 -17.78 35.81
CA ASN A 342 -34.57 -18.79 34.84
C ASN A 342 -33.86 -18.10 33.68
N LYS A 343 -32.60 -17.71 33.93
CA LYS A 343 -31.65 -17.43 32.84
C LYS A 343 -31.44 -18.77 32.12
N SER A 344 -31.81 -18.85 30.83
CA SER A 344 -31.66 -20.10 30.06
C SER A 344 -30.22 -20.65 30.19
N PRO A 345 -30.03 -21.99 30.26
CA PRO A 345 -28.71 -22.60 30.43
C PRO A 345 -27.68 -22.11 29.40
N PHE A 346 -28.15 -21.89 28.16
CA PHE A 346 -27.37 -21.36 27.04
C PHE A 346 -26.83 -19.94 27.29
N ARG A 347 -27.61 -19.05 27.92
CA ARG A 347 -27.15 -17.69 28.27
C ARG A 347 -26.16 -17.70 29.43
N ARG A 348 -26.29 -18.65 30.36
CA ARG A 348 -25.36 -18.82 31.50
C ARG A 348 -23.99 -19.28 31.01
N MET A 349 -23.97 -20.30 30.15
CA MET A 349 -22.74 -20.88 29.58
C MET A 349 -21.94 -19.85 28.76
N LYS A 350 -22.59 -19.08 27.86
CA LYS A 350 -21.93 -17.98 27.14
C LYS A 350 -21.40 -16.88 28.06
N CYS A 351 -22.10 -16.59 29.16
CA CYS A 351 -21.66 -15.58 30.12
C CYS A 351 -20.43 -16.03 30.91
N ASP A 352 -20.39 -17.30 31.32
CA ASP A 352 -19.25 -17.85 32.06
C ASP A 352 -18.01 -18.03 31.17
N GLU A 353 -18.20 -18.39 29.90
CA GLU A 353 -17.14 -18.39 28.90
C GLU A 353 -16.55 -16.99 28.66
N GLY A 354 -17.41 -15.97 28.52
CA GLY A 354 -16.97 -14.57 28.40
C GLY A 354 -16.19 -14.09 29.63
N LYS A 355 -16.62 -14.47 30.86
CA LYS A 355 -15.86 -14.16 32.09
C LYS A 355 -14.49 -14.83 32.10
N ARG A 356 -14.40 -16.08 31.64
CA ARG A 356 -13.12 -16.82 31.55
C ARG A 356 -12.16 -16.14 30.57
N LEU A 357 -12.64 -15.78 29.38
CA LEU A 357 -11.86 -15.06 28.37
C LEU A 357 -11.37 -13.70 28.89
N MET A 358 -12.26 -12.93 29.52
CA MET A 358 -11.90 -11.63 30.12
C MET A 358 -10.81 -11.76 31.18
N LYS A 359 -10.90 -12.77 32.07
CA LYS A 359 -9.86 -13.02 33.07
C LYS A 359 -8.51 -13.32 32.43
N ASN A 360 -8.48 -14.08 31.34
CA ASN A 360 -7.25 -14.41 30.62
C ASN A 360 -6.64 -13.16 29.96
N PHE A 361 -7.44 -12.34 29.28
CA PHE A 361 -6.94 -11.11 28.63
C PHE A 361 -6.43 -10.09 29.65
N VAL A 362 -7.12 -9.90 30.77
CA VAL A 362 -6.64 -9.02 31.86
C VAL A 362 -5.30 -9.52 32.41
N LYS A 363 -5.16 -10.83 32.64
CA LYS A 363 -3.91 -11.43 33.10
C LYS A 363 -2.77 -11.18 32.10
N GLN A 364 -2.99 -11.41 30.80
CA GLN A 364 -2.00 -11.16 29.75
C GLN A 364 -1.62 -9.67 29.64
N SER A 365 -2.60 -8.77 29.73
CA SER A 365 -2.39 -7.31 29.69
C SER A 365 -1.50 -6.85 30.85
N LEU A 366 -1.75 -7.38 32.06
CA LEU A 366 -0.91 -7.11 33.22
C LEU A 366 0.54 -7.58 33.01
N TYR A 367 0.75 -8.78 32.45
CA TYR A 367 2.11 -9.26 32.15
C TYR A 367 2.83 -8.39 31.13
N ARG A 368 2.19 -8.05 29.99
CA ARG A 368 2.79 -7.16 28.97
C ARG A 368 3.13 -5.78 29.53
N ASN A 369 2.25 -5.23 30.38
CA ASN A 369 2.49 -3.96 31.05
C ASN A 369 3.69 -4.05 32.02
N MET A 370 3.78 -5.13 32.81
CA MET A 370 4.93 -5.36 33.71
C MET A 370 6.23 -5.49 32.93
N GLU A 371 6.25 -6.28 31.85
CA GLU A 371 7.43 -6.44 30.98
C GLU A 371 7.89 -5.10 30.38
N THR A 372 6.94 -4.29 29.90
CA THR A 372 7.23 -2.95 29.36
C THR A 372 7.82 -2.03 30.44
N ILE A 373 7.30 -2.07 31.67
CA ILE A 373 7.82 -1.28 32.79
C ILE A 373 9.23 -1.74 33.15
N THR A 374 9.48 -3.05 33.22
CA THR A 374 10.78 -3.63 33.54
C THR A 374 11.83 -3.30 32.47
N HIS A 375 11.48 -3.39 31.19
CA HIS A 375 12.38 -2.96 30.11
C HIS A 375 12.74 -1.48 30.20
N ARG A 376 11.76 -0.61 30.50
CA ARG A 376 12.01 0.83 30.69
C ARG A 376 12.88 1.11 31.91
N ALA A 377 12.71 0.35 33.00
CA ALA A 377 13.51 0.49 34.20
C ALA A 377 14.97 0.00 34.02
N ASN A 378 15.19 -0.99 33.15
CA ASN A 378 16.49 -1.63 32.92
C ASN A 378 17.28 -1.06 31.72
N GLY A 379 16.84 0.06 31.13
CA GLY A 379 17.45 0.64 29.92
C GLY A 379 18.87 1.21 30.11
N SER A 380 19.82 0.65 29.36
CA SER A 380 21.23 1.08 29.20
C SER A 380 21.37 2.48 28.53
N PRO A 381 22.47 3.24 28.75
CA PRO A 381 22.59 4.67 28.38
C PRO A 381 22.57 5.02 26.89
N ARG A 382 22.38 4.06 25.96
CA ARG A 382 22.50 4.29 24.51
C ARG A 382 21.21 4.73 23.80
N GLU A 383 20.05 4.73 24.47
CA GLU A 383 18.75 5.12 23.87
C GLU A 383 18.17 6.43 24.43
N SER A 384 18.99 7.25 25.09
CA SER A 384 18.60 8.51 25.74
C SER A 384 18.04 9.59 24.77
N SER A 385 18.26 9.47 23.46
CA SER A 385 17.86 10.50 22.49
C SER A 385 16.40 10.41 22.02
N MET A 386 15.74 9.24 22.02
CA MET A 386 14.32 9.14 21.63
C MET A 386 13.35 9.39 22.78
N VAL A 387 13.77 9.18 24.04
CA VAL A 387 12.89 9.29 25.20
C VAL A 387 12.46 10.74 25.48
N LYS A 388 13.29 11.74 25.11
CA LYS A 388 12.96 13.16 25.33
C LYS A 388 11.75 13.65 24.51
N ALA A 389 11.37 12.99 23.41
CA ALA A 389 10.23 13.40 22.59
C ALA A 389 8.88 12.92 23.15
N LEU A 390 8.84 11.82 23.90
CA LEU A 390 7.60 11.22 24.41
C LEU A 390 7.13 11.81 25.75
N VAL A 391 7.99 12.53 26.47
CA VAL A 391 7.66 13.13 27.77
C VAL A 391 6.78 14.38 27.66
N ILE A 392 6.60 14.96 26.46
CA ILE A 392 5.84 16.21 26.30
C ILE A 392 4.31 16.00 26.24
N THR A 393 3.79 14.77 26.03
CA THR A 393 2.34 14.57 25.85
C THR A 393 1.55 14.07 27.07
N SER A 394 2.15 13.99 28.27
CA SER A 394 1.42 13.69 29.50
C SER A 394 1.40 14.89 30.46
N SER A 395 0.63 15.93 30.10
CA SER A 395 0.18 16.91 31.09
C SER A 395 -1.29 16.63 31.41
N SER A 396 -1.51 15.87 32.48
CA SER A 396 -2.77 15.86 33.21
C SER A 396 -2.98 17.25 33.79
N LYS A 397 -3.88 18.04 33.18
CA LYS A 397 -4.46 19.21 33.86
C LYS A 397 -5.77 18.77 34.50
N ASN A 398 -5.71 18.59 35.82
CA ASN A 398 -6.87 18.66 36.69
C ASN A 398 -7.53 20.03 36.51
N LEU A 399 -8.82 20.05 36.17
CA LEU A 399 -9.66 21.22 36.36
C LEU A 399 -10.03 21.33 37.84
N PRO A 400 -9.95 22.52 38.47
CA PRO A 400 -10.77 22.82 39.63
C PRO A 400 -12.13 23.39 39.17
N TYR A 401 -13.19 22.81 39.76
CA TYR A 401 -14.62 23.19 39.81
C TYR A 401 -15.30 23.84 38.60
#